data_AF-A0A7U2FJ94-F1
#
_entry.id   AF-A0A7U2FJ94-F1
#
_cell.length_a   1.000
_cell.length_b   1.000
_cell.length_c   1.000
_cell.angle_alpha   90.00
_cell.angle_beta   90.00
_cell.angle_gamma   90.00
#
_symmetry.space_group_name_H-M   'P 1'
#
loop_
_entity.id
_entity.type
_entity.pdbx_description
1 polymer ?
#
loop_
_entity_poly.entity_id
_entity_poly.type
_entity_poly.pdbx_seq_one_letter_code
_entity_poly.pdbx_strand_id
1 'polypeptide(L)'
;MKFTLAAAALFVSMAFAAPAPQNAGRPVPTGNCCAPNASLKQDVCNVNGSTGRCVPSGSRGCGGALTCIEDARLTCDANTLERGRPLCRLAGEGI
;
A
#
# COMPACT_ATOMS: atom_id res chain seq x y z
N MET A 1 33.57 50.61 -10.03
CA MET A 1 32.44 49.93 -9.34
C MET A 1 31.93 48.87 -10.31
N LYS A 2 32.19 47.55 -10.13
CA LYS A 2 31.40 46.60 -9.30
C LYS A 2 29.91 46.64 -9.70
N PHE A 3 29.19 45.62 -10.16
CA PHE A 3 29.39 44.17 -10.30
C PHE A 3 28.48 43.63 -11.42
N THR A 4 28.92 42.55 -12.03
CA THR A 4 28.32 41.65 -13.02
C THR A 4 26.85 41.27 -12.71
N LEU A 5 25.94 41.46 -13.69
CA LEU A 5 24.56 40.94 -13.65
C LEU A 5 24.48 39.68 -14.52
N ALA A 6 24.67 38.51 -13.90
CA ALA A 6 24.34 37.21 -14.50
C ALA A 6 23.04 36.72 -13.85
N ALA A 7 21.90 37.01 -14.47
CA ALA A 7 20.62 36.42 -14.09
C ALA A 7 20.55 34.98 -14.63
N ALA A 8 21.01 34.02 -13.83
CA ALA A 8 20.86 32.60 -14.12
C ALA A 8 19.39 32.18 -13.92
N ALA A 9 18.68 31.95 -15.02
CA ALA A 9 17.34 31.36 -15.02
C ALA A 9 17.43 29.86 -14.69
N LEU A 10 17.18 29.50 -13.42
CA LEU A 10 17.01 28.11 -12.99
C LEU A 10 15.59 27.65 -13.33
N PHE A 11 15.43 27.04 -14.51
CA PHE A 11 14.24 26.26 -14.83
C PHE A 11 14.33 24.92 -14.09
N VAL A 12 13.62 24.79 -12.97
CA VAL A 12 13.44 23.52 -12.27
C VAL A 12 12.42 22.68 -13.06
N SER A 13 12.89 21.60 -13.66
CA SER A 13 12.04 20.60 -14.33
C SER A 13 11.27 19.81 -13.27
N MET A 14 9.96 20.05 -13.14
CA MET A 14 9.09 19.16 -12.37
C MET A 14 8.76 17.93 -13.23
N ALA A 15 9.35 16.78 -12.90
CA ALA A 15 8.93 15.51 -13.49
C ALA A 15 7.58 15.09 -12.90
N PHE A 16 6.57 14.94 -13.76
CA PHE A 16 5.27 14.37 -13.38
C PHE A 16 5.43 12.85 -13.20
N ALA A 17 5.43 12.38 -11.94
CA ALA A 17 5.30 10.96 -11.66
C ALA A 17 3.86 10.53 -11.97
N ALA A 18 3.68 9.68 -13.00
CA ALA A 18 2.38 9.08 -13.28
C ALA A 18 1.94 8.20 -12.10
N PRO A 19 0.66 8.23 -11.69
CA PRO A 19 0.17 7.37 -10.62
C PRO A 19 0.34 5.90 -11.02
N ALA A 20 1.03 5.12 -10.18
CA ALA A 20 1.13 3.69 -10.39
C ALA A 20 -0.26 3.04 -10.19
N PRO A 21 -0.66 2.06 -11.02
CA PRO A 21 -1.91 1.35 -10.82
C PRO A 21 -1.94 0.67 -9.46
N GLN A 22 -3.10 0.72 -8.79
CA GLN A 22 -3.33 0.04 -7.52
C GLN A 22 -3.01 -1.46 -7.65
N ASN A 23 -2.41 -2.05 -6.61
CA ASN A 23 -1.93 -3.43 -6.59
C ASN A 23 -1.11 -3.84 -7.83
N ALA A 24 -0.40 -2.90 -8.46
CA ALA A 24 0.31 -3.13 -9.73
C ALA A 24 -0.59 -3.76 -10.82
N GLY A 25 -1.85 -3.33 -10.89
CA GLY A 25 -2.84 -3.81 -11.86
C GLY A 25 -3.59 -5.08 -11.45
N ARG A 26 -3.29 -5.67 -10.28
CA ARG A 26 -4.06 -6.79 -9.73
C ARG A 26 -5.43 -6.33 -9.21
N PRO A 27 -6.40 -7.24 -9.05
CA PRO A 27 -7.71 -6.91 -8.48
C PRO A 27 -7.60 -6.26 -7.09
N VAL A 28 -8.53 -5.35 -6.80
CA VAL A 28 -8.79 -4.82 -5.44
C VAL A 28 -10.00 -5.56 -4.89
N PRO A 29 -9.81 -6.64 -4.10
CA PRO A 29 -10.92 -7.47 -3.64
C PRO A 29 -11.80 -6.70 -2.66
N THR A 30 -13.09 -7.01 -2.68
CA THR A 30 -14.07 -6.48 -1.72
C THR A 30 -14.65 -7.63 -0.88
N GLY A 31 -14.66 -7.48 0.44
CA GLY A 31 -15.16 -8.47 1.38
C GLY A 31 -14.08 -8.98 2.34
N ASN A 32 -14.39 -10.05 3.08
CA ASN A 32 -13.54 -10.57 4.15
C ASN A 32 -12.23 -11.19 3.65
N CYS A 33 -12.26 -11.80 2.47
CA CYS A 33 -11.15 -12.57 1.91
C CYS A 33 -10.62 -11.90 0.66
N CYS A 34 -9.30 -11.89 0.53
CA CYS A 34 -8.65 -11.44 -0.69
C CYS A 34 -8.76 -12.48 -1.80
N ALA A 35 -8.53 -12.06 -3.05
CA ALA A 35 -8.68 -12.93 -4.20
C ALA A 35 -7.62 -14.05 -4.16
N PRO A 36 -8.01 -15.33 -3.98
CA PRO A 36 -7.05 -16.42 -3.89
C PRO A 36 -6.25 -16.53 -5.19
N ASN A 37 -4.95 -16.80 -5.07
CA ASN A 37 -3.98 -16.89 -6.18
C ASN A 37 -3.76 -15.59 -6.99
N ALA A 38 -4.50 -14.52 -6.71
CA ALA A 38 -4.36 -13.23 -7.40
C ALA A 38 -3.81 -12.15 -6.47
N SER A 39 -4.35 -12.01 -5.26
CA SER A 39 -3.90 -11.00 -4.30
C SER A 39 -2.58 -11.40 -3.65
N LEU A 40 -1.68 -10.43 -3.50
CA LEU A 40 -0.44 -10.54 -2.75
C LEU A 40 -0.56 -9.90 -1.37
N LYS A 41 0.37 -10.24 -0.48
CA LYS A 41 0.47 -9.56 0.81
C LYS A 41 0.65 -8.07 0.62
N GLN A 42 0.00 -7.29 1.47
CA GLN A 42 -0.07 -5.82 1.44
C GLN A 42 -0.85 -5.22 0.27
N ASP A 43 -1.52 -6.04 -0.57
CA ASP A 43 -2.44 -5.50 -1.57
C ASP A 43 -3.58 -4.75 -0.89
N VAL A 44 -3.98 -3.65 -1.51
CA VAL A 44 -5.15 -2.87 -1.13
C VAL A 44 -6.41 -3.72 -1.36
N CYS A 45 -7.31 -3.70 -0.40
CA CYS A 45 -8.62 -4.32 -0.48
C CYS A 45 -9.67 -3.40 0.18
N ASN A 46 -10.95 -3.71 -0.01
CA ASN A 46 -12.04 -3.00 0.64
C ASN A 46 -12.88 -3.95 1.48
N VAL A 47 -13.23 -3.56 2.70
CA VAL A 47 -14.08 -4.37 3.58
C VAL A 47 -14.89 -3.47 4.51
N ASN A 48 -16.17 -3.78 4.69
CA ASN A 48 -17.09 -2.98 5.53
C ASN A 48 -17.10 -1.47 5.17
N GLY A 49 -17.01 -1.14 3.87
CA GLY A 49 -16.94 0.25 3.40
C GLY A 49 -15.61 0.98 3.69
N SER A 50 -14.62 0.29 4.24
CA SER A 50 -13.29 0.84 4.55
C SER A 50 -12.21 0.25 3.65
N THR A 51 -11.14 1.00 3.44
CA THR A 51 -9.91 0.48 2.82
C THR A 51 -9.12 -0.38 3.82
N GLY A 52 -8.40 -1.36 3.29
CA GLY A 52 -7.59 -2.29 4.08
C GLY A 52 -6.40 -2.86 3.34
N ARG A 53 -5.81 -3.90 3.93
CA ARG A 53 -4.73 -4.70 3.34
C ARG A 53 -5.03 -6.19 3.38
N CYS A 54 -4.60 -6.88 2.33
CA CYS A 54 -4.49 -8.33 2.31
C CYS A 54 -3.31 -8.78 3.17
N VAL A 55 -3.59 -9.34 4.35
CA VAL A 55 -2.57 -9.81 5.29
C VAL A 55 -2.82 -11.27 5.67
N PRO A 56 -1.78 -12.01 6.08
CA PRO A 56 -1.97 -13.30 6.73
C PRO A 56 -2.72 -13.09 8.06
N SER A 57 -3.91 -13.69 8.20
CA SER A 57 -4.69 -13.72 9.44
C SER A 57 -5.75 -14.80 9.34
N GLY A 58 -6.00 -15.51 10.43
CA GLY A 58 -7.06 -16.53 10.53
C GLY A 58 -8.43 -15.95 10.89
N SER A 59 -8.50 -14.66 11.23
CA SER A 59 -9.65 -14.02 11.89
C SER A 59 -10.99 -14.09 11.16
N ARG A 60 -11.00 -14.34 9.84
CA ARG A 60 -12.22 -14.37 9.01
C ARG A 60 -12.42 -15.69 8.25
N GLY A 61 -11.65 -16.73 8.57
CA GLY A 61 -11.89 -18.08 8.05
C GLY A 61 -11.68 -18.23 6.53
N CYS A 62 -10.74 -17.49 5.93
CA CYS A 62 -10.54 -17.46 4.47
C CYS A 62 -9.86 -18.70 3.86
N GLY A 63 -9.82 -19.83 4.58
CA GLY A 63 -9.42 -21.13 4.02
C GLY A 63 -8.02 -21.19 3.40
N GLY A 64 -7.07 -20.39 3.90
CA GLY A 64 -5.70 -20.32 3.38
C GLY A 64 -5.45 -19.16 2.41
N ALA A 65 -6.48 -18.44 1.98
CA ALA A 65 -6.30 -17.14 1.33
C ALA A 65 -5.91 -16.05 2.34
N LEU A 66 -5.38 -14.93 1.84
CA LEU A 66 -5.15 -13.74 2.66
C LEU A 66 -6.48 -13.15 3.12
N THR A 67 -6.47 -12.56 4.31
CA THR A 67 -7.63 -11.89 4.88
C THR A 67 -7.52 -10.41 4.60
N CYS A 68 -8.58 -9.79 4.08
CA CYS A 68 -8.66 -8.34 3.97
C CYS A 68 -8.95 -7.78 5.35
N ILE A 69 -8.12 -6.89 5.87
CA ILE A 69 -8.32 -6.26 7.20
C ILE A 69 -8.30 -4.75 7.02
N GLU A 70 -9.23 -4.06 7.68
CA GLU A 70 -9.34 -2.59 7.68
C GLU A 70 -8.02 -1.94 8.13
N ASP A 71 -7.59 -0.87 7.45
CA ASP A 71 -6.31 -0.19 7.78
C ASP A 71 -6.25 0.25 9.25
N ALA A 72 -7.39 0.65 9.83
CA ALA A 72 -7.51 1.06 11.24
C ALA A 72 -7.24 -0.07 12.26
N ARG A 73 -7.20 -1.34 11.81
CA ARG A 73 -6.94 -2.52 12.66
C ARG A 73 -5.55 -3.10 12.44
N LEU A 74 -4.74 -2.49 11.57
CA LEU A 74 -3.41 -2.97 11.24
C LEU A 74 -2.34 -2.24 12.04
N THR A 75 -1.32 -2.98 12.45
CA THR A 75 -0.03 -2.43 12.86
C THR A 75 0.93 -2.57 11.69
N CYS A 76 1.54 -1.46 11.26
CA CYS A 76 2.45 -1.43 10.12
C CYS A 76 3.87 -1.01 10.54
N ASP A 77 4.87 -1.74 10.06
CA ASP A 77 6.27 -1.32 10.12
C ASP A 77 6.65 -0.61 8.81
N ALA A 78 6.91 0.70 8.92
CA ALA A 78 7.32 1.53 7.79
C ALA A 78 8.74 1.22 7.30
N ASN A 79 9.58 0.59 8.13
CA ASN A 79 10.98 0.28 7.80
C ASN A 79 11.12 -1.06 7.08
N THR A 80 10.12 -1.94 7.20
CA THR A 80 10.10 -3.24 6.52
C THR A 80 9.12 -3.19 5.36
N LEU A 81 9.60 -3.41 4.15
CA LEU A 81 8.75 -3.50 2.97
C LEU A 81 8.44 -4.96 2.62
N GLU A 82 7.16 -5.27 2.45
CA GLU A 82 6.68 -6.54 1.91
C GLU A 82 5.97 -6.26 0.58
N ARG A 83 6.50 -6.79 -0.52
CA ARG A 83 5.96 -6.59 -1.89
C ARG A 83 5.85 -5.11 -2.28
N GLY A 84 6.78 -4.27 -1.81
CA GLY A 84 6.86 -2.84 -2.16
C GLY A 84 5.96 -1.93 -1.32
N ARG A 85 5.38 -2.42 -0.22
CA ARG A 85 4.56 -1.65 0.72
C ARG A 85 5.01 -1.93 2.16
N PRO A 86 4.78 -1.01 3.11
CA PRO A 86 5.02 -1.26 4.52
C PRO A 86 4.40 -2.59 4.97
N LEU A 87 5.14 -3.35 5.76
CA LEU A 87 4.70 -4.61 6.34
C LEU A 87 3.58 -4.31 7.34
N CYS A 88 2.35 -4.65 7.01
CA CYS A 88 1.22 -4.59 7.93
C CYS A 88 0.77 -6.00 8.36
N ARG A 89 0.32 -6.11 9.61
CA ARG A 89 -0.29 -7.30 10.22
C ARG A 89 -1.48 -6.89 11.10
N LEU A 90 -2.40 -7.82 11.37
CA LEU A 90 -3.52 -7.54 12.27
C LEU A 90 -2.98 -7.25 13.67
N ALA A 91 -3.41 -6.13 14.26
CA ALA A 91 -3.05 -5.79 15.63
C ALA A 91 -3.49 -6.89 16.60
N GLY A 92 -2.56 -7.40 17.41
CA GLY A 92 -2.80 -8.47 18.37
C GLY A 92 -2.60 -9.91 17.86
N GLU A 93 -2.40 -10.12 16.55
CA GLU A 93 -2.05 -11.44 15.98
C GLU A 93 -0.53 -11.62 15.75
N GLY A 94 0.28 -10.66 16.21
CA GLY A 94 1.74 -10.66 16.08
C GLY A 94 2.26 -10.11 14.75
N ILE A 95 3.44 -9.50 14.79
CA ILE A 95 4.28 -9.18 13.61
C ILE A 95 5.28 -10.30 13.33
#